data_AF-A0A958LJA6-F1
#
_entry.id   AF-A0A958LJA6-F1
#
_cell.length_a   1.000
_cell.length_b   1.000
_cell.length_c   1.000
_cell.angle_alpha   90.00
_cell.angle_beta   90.00
_cell.angle_gamma   90.00
#
_symmetry.space_group_name_H-M   'P 1'
#
loop_
_entity.id
_entity.type
_entity.pdbx_description
1 polymer ?
#
loop_
_entity_poly.entity_id
_entity_poly.type
_entity_poly.pdbx_seq_one_letter_code
_entity_poly.pdbx_strand_id
1 'polypeptide(L)'
;MRTDRTYRYAAFYLALIAFGWLSSCRLNDNKIRGQYGPGTDPNSDSSPGDLIPPAPVPESFSLSYGSTDTFYRKSMAITPLVPVLTGTATSLTIDPPLPPGLNLDTATGVISGTPSLEVAPTIYTITAHHADGRTVSSDIEFYVPFEFTTLASLGTLPDANPGDGLCSDSGGDCTIRSAVSEANALSIPSIIHIPAGTYNFPVSGELTVSSNITLMGADKATTIFDGQNQTRILSVADDAVLSISELTLQKGRLTAINESGAAVKAGLNSSLNFSDCRVINNTSNYDKGGAVLSAGSVNIEECLFDNNNTIGGFASGGAIAVVYQTGSLFSNSLVIKNSQLNNNTSSWDGGAVYSDYQGTISDSEFINN
;
A
#
# COMPACT_ATOMS: atom_id res chain seq x y z
N MET A 1 -9.36 -49.43 -18.07
CA MET A 1 -9.55 -47.99 -18.38
C MET A 1 -8.69 -47.19 -17.41
N ARG A 2 -7.77 -46.39 -17.98
CA ARG A 2 -7.03 -45.21 -17.46
C ARG A 2 -6.46 -45.22 -16.02
N THR A 3 -5.22 -44.79 -15.75
CA THR A 3 -3.93 -44.63 -16.45
C THR A 3 -3.03 -44.05 -15.36
N ASP A 4 -1.96 -44.77 -15.02
CA ASP A 4 -0.91 -44.32 -14.12
C ASP A 4 0.11 -43.48 -14.91
N ARG A 5 0.46 -42.28 -14.44
CA ARG A 5 1.49 -41.42 -15.03
C ARG A 5 2.34 -40.79 -13.93
N THR A 6 3.42 -41.47 -13.59
CA THR A 6 4.64 -40.91 -13.00
C THR A 6 5.25 -39.84 -13.90
N TYR A 7 5.36 -38.60 -13.41
CA TYR A 7 6.10 -37.53 -14.06
C TYR A 7 7.59 -37.59 -13.69
N ARG A 8 8.44 -37.69 -14.72
CA ARG A 8 9.89 -37.56 -14.66
C ARG A 8 10.28 -36.09 -14.81
N TYR A 9 11.15 -35.62 -13.93
CA TYR A 9 11.84 -34.33 -14.01
C TYR A 9 12.74 -34.29 -15.26
N ALA A 10 12.59 -33.25 -16.07
CA ALA A 10 13.53 -32.87 -17.12
C ALA A 10 13.83 -31.37 -16.98
N ALA A 11 15.13 -31.07 -16.88
CA ALA A 11 15.72 -29.74 -16.78
C ALA A 11 15.71 -28.99 -18.12
N PHE A 12 16.11 -27.71 -18.05
CA PHE A 12 16.35 -26.70 -19.10
C PHE A 12 15.18 -25.79 -19.46
N TYR A 13 15.25 -24.51 -19.05
CA TYR A 13 15.70 -23.41 -19.91
C TYR A 13 15.96 -22.15 -19.05
N LEU A 14 17.17 -21.60 -19.15
CA LEU A 14 17.59 -20.32 -18.56
C LEU A 14 18.17 -19.52 -19.73
N ALA A 15 17.49 -18.45 -20.13
CA ALA A 15 17.96 -17.51 -21.15
C ALA A 15 17.78 -16.09 -20.61
N LEU A 16 18.84 -15.57 -20.00
CA LEU A 16 18.97 -14.15 -19.69
C LEU A 16 19.36 -13.40 -20.96
N ILE A 17 18.57 -12.40 -21.34
CA ILE A 17 18.92 -11.39 -22.33
C ILE A 17 19.64 -10.26 -21.58
N ALA A 18 20.94 -10.12 -21.80
CA ALA A 18 21.71 -8.96 -21.36
C ALA A 18 21.90 -8.01 -22.56
N PHE A 19 21.18 -6.88 -22.56
CA PHE A 19 21.47 -5.76 -23.46
C PHE A 19 22.56 -4.90 -22.83
N GLY A 20 23.65 -4.73 -23.57
CA GLY A 20 24.86 -4.06 -23.11
C GLY A 20 24.78 -2.54 -23.19
N TRP A 21 25.37 -1.88 -22.19
CA TRP A 21 25.98 -0.57 -22.26
C TRP A 21 27.16 -0.55 -21.28
N LEU A 22 28.38 -0.65 -21.79
CA LEU A 22 29.60 -0.35 -21.05
C LEU A 22 30.56 0.33 -22.02
N SER A 23 30.44 1.66 -22.09
CA SER A 23 31.40 2.54 -22.73
C SER A 23 32.74 2.43 -21.99
N SER A 24 33.69 1.73 -22.60
CA SER A 24 35.07 1.66 -22.13
C SER A 24 35.83 2.91 -22.56
N CYS A 25 36.26 3.71 -21.59
CA CYS A 25 37.22 4.78 -21.78
C CYS A 25 38.49 4.44 -20.98
N ARG A 26 39.55 3.96 -21.64
CA ARG A 26 40.93 4.02 -21.13
C ARG A 26 41.95 4.08 -22.29
N LEU A 27 42.50 5.27 -22.44
CA LEU A 27 43.91 5.63 -22.71
C LEU A 27 44.76 4.64 -23.53
N ASN A 28 45.03 5.00 -24.78
CA ASN A 28 46.13 4.43 -25.57
C ASN A 28 47.43 5.19 -25.26
N ASP A 29 48.34 4.52 -24.56
CA ASP A 29 49.73 4.94 -24.44
C ASP A 29 50.55 4.52 -25.68
N ASN A 30 51.11 5.55 -26.32
CA ASN A 30 52.40 5.60 -27.03
C ASN A 30 53.10 4.28 -27.45
N LYS A 31 53.13 4.01 -28.77
CA LYS A 31 54.36 3.57 -29.49
C LYS A 31 54.20 3.67 -31.02
N ILE A 32 54.46 4.83 -31.61
CA ILE A 32 54.72 4.92 -33.06
C ILE A 32 56.24 4.93 -33.26
N ARG A 33 56.76 3.81 -33.76
CA ARG A 33 58.14 3.69 -34.27
C ARG A 33 58.24 4.47 -35.58
N GLY A 34 59.26 5.32 -35.68
CA GLY A 34 59.57 6.07 -36.88
C GLY A 34 60.00 5.18 -38.05
N GLN A 35 59.58 5.56 -39.26
CA GLN A 35 60.26 5.27 -40.50
C GLN A 35 60.41 6.58 -41.27
N TYR A 36 61.66 7.02 -41.39
CA TYR A 36 62.07 8.09 -42.30
C TYR A 36 62.08 7.55 -43.73
N GLY A 37 61.37 8.22 -44.64
CA GLY A 37 61.60 8.20 -46.09
C GLY A 37 62.04 9.60 -46.55
N PRO A 38 62.96 9.75 -47.52
CA PRO A 38 63.53 11.04 -47.84
C PRO A 38 62.74 11.80 -48.92
N GLY A 39 62.51 13.10 -48.67
CA GLY A 39 62.34 14.14 -49.68
C GLY A 39 60.90 14.43 -50.12
N THR A 40 60.36 15.60 -49.75
CA THR A 40 60.30 16.81 -50.60
C THR A 40 59.69 17.99 -49.82
N ASP A 41 60.36 19.14 -49.90
CA ASP A 41 59.91 20.53 -49.67
C ASP A 41 59.51 21.01 -48.24
N PRO A 42 60.26 21.94 -47.61
CA PRO A 42 59.93 22.48 -46.29
C PRO A 42 59.06 23.75 -46.28
N ASN A 43 58.48 24.22 -47.40
CA ASN A 43 57.72 25.49 -47.41
C ASN A 43 56.33 25.40 -48.08
N SER A 44 55.47 24.47 -47.64
CA SER A 44 54.03 24.63 -47.79
C SER A 44 53.40 25.06 -46.47
N ASP A 45 53.07 26.34 -46.44
CA ASP A 45 52.20 27.01 -45.48
C ASP A 45 50.93 26.17 -45.22
N SER A 46 50.91 25.43 -44.11
CA SER A 46 49.70 24.87 -43.54
C SER A 46 49.28 25.80 -42.43
N SER A 47 48.34 26.70 -42.76
CA SER A 47 47.51 27.42 -41.80
C SER A 47 47.18 26.48 -40.64
N PRO A 48 47.29 26.91 -39.37
CA PRO A 48 46.87 26.08 -38.25
C PRO A 48 45.42 25.72 -38.51
N GLY A 49 45.14 24.44 -38.77
CA GLY A 49 43.78 23.98 -38.95
C GLY A 49 43.00 24.41 -37.72
N ASP A 50 41.94 25.18 -37.93
CA ASP A 50 40.95 25.48 -36.90
C ASP A 50 40.57 24.16 -36.23
N LEU A 51 41.09 23.96 -35.03
CA LEU A 51 40.61 22.89 -34.17
C LEU A 51 39.16 23.27 -33.88
N ILE A 52 38.23 22.61 -34.57
CA ILE A 52 36.80 22.72 -34.27
C ILE A 52 36.70 22.44 -32.76
N PRO A 53 36.25 23.42 -31.94
CA PRO A 53 36.12 23.20 -30.52
C PRO A 53 35.26 21.96 -30.32
N PRO A 54 35.60 21.06 -29.37
CA PRO A 54 34.80 19.87 -29.13
C PRO A 54 33.35 20.31 -28.94
N ALA A 55 32.44 19.65 -29.68
CA ALA A 55 31.02 19.98 -29.64
C ALA A 55 30.58 20.08 -28.18
N PRO A 56 29.84 21.14 -27.79
CA PRO A 56 29.42 21.30 -26.40
C PRO A 56 28.69 20.03 -25.96
N VAL A 57 29.15 19.46 -24.85
CA VAL A 57 28.49 18.30 -24.23
C VAL A 57 27.05 18.72 -23.96
N PRO A 58 26.03 17.96 -24.41
CA PRO A 58 24.64 18.33 -24.16
C PRO A 58 24.43 18.51 -22.66
N GLU A 59 23.91 19.66 -22.27
CA GLU A 59 23.57 19.93 -20.87
C GLU A 59 22.56 18.89 -20.39
N SER A 60 22.86 18.27 -19.24
CA SER A 60 21.94 17.35 -18.57
C SER A 60 20.62 18.08 -18.28
N PHE A 61 19.52 17.49 -18.70
CA PHE A 61 18.18 18.00 -18.45
C PHE A 61 17.35 16.86 -17.86
N SER A 62 16.89 17.03 -16.62
CA SER A 62 16.13 16.00 -15.90
C SER A 62 15.21 16.63 -14.87
N LEU A 63 14.06 16.01 -14.62
CA LEU A 63 13.10 16.40 -13.60
C LEU A 63 12.82 15.20 -12.71
N SER A 64 12.84 15.39 -11.40
CA SER A 64 12.39 14.37 -10.44
C SER A 64 11.72 15.05 -9.26
N TYR A 65 10.49 14.64 -8.98
CA TYR A 65 9.92 14.76 -7.65
C TYR A 65 10.40 13.50 -6.90
N GLY A 66 10.91 13.66 -5.68
CA GLY A 66 11.39 12.52 -4.88
C GLY A 66 10.25 11.56 -4.51
N SER A 67 10.46 10.71 -3.50
CA SER A 67 9.33 10.01 -2.88
C SER A 67 8.36 11.04 -2.28
N THR A 68 7.22 11.24 -2.93
CA THR A 68 6.18 12.16 -2.48
C THR A 68 5.21 11.46 -1.55
N ASP A 69 4.72 12.18 -0.53
CA ASP A 69 3.52 11.75 0.17
C ASP A 69 2.39 11.61 -0.86
N THR A 70 1.76 10.43 -0.87
CA THR A 70 0.60 10.18 -1.73
C THR A 70 -0.70 10.67 -1.10
N PHE A 71 -0.66 11.07 0.17
CA PHE A 71 -1.82 11.45 0.97
C PHE A 71 -1.74 12.91 1.41
N TYR A 72 -2.79 13.68 1.12
CA TYR A 72 -2.97 15.04 1.63
C TYR A 72 -4.35 15.20 2.28
N ARG A 73 -4.42 16.06 3.30
CA ARG A 73 -5.67 16.36 4.02
C ARG A 73 -6.37 17.57 3.40
N LYS A 74 -7.68 17.46 3.24
CA LYS A 74 -8.53 18.58 2.82
C LYS A 74 -8.38 19.73 3.80
N SER A 75 -8.31 20.95 3.28
CA SER A 75 -8.19 22.20 4.07
C SER A 75 -6.92 22.33 4.92
N MET A 76 -5.92 21.46 4.72
CA MET A 76 -4.59 21.61 5.31
C MET A 76 -3.57 21.95 4.24
N ALA A 77 -2.69 22.92 4.52
CA ALA A 77 -1.63 23.27 3.59
C ALA A 77 -0.63 22.12 3.46
N ILE A 78 -0.27 21.76 2.22
CA ILE A 78 0.73 20.73 1.97
C ILE A 78 2.12 21.27 2.28
N THR A 79 3.03 20.39 2.69
CA THR A 79 4.47 20.70 2.57
C THR A 79 4.78 20.89 1.09
N PRO A 80 5.36 22.03 0.67
CA PRO A 80 5.63 22.27 -0.74
C PRO A 80 6.48 21.16 -1.36
N LEU A 81 6.02 20.61 -2.48
CA LEU A 81 6.77 19.63 -3.23
C LEU A 81 7.78 20.36 -4.10
N VAL A 82 9.05 20.23 -3.75
CA VAL A 82 10.15 20.88 -4.46
C VAL A 82 10.82 19.84 -5.37
N PRO A 83 10.77 20.02 -6.70
CA PRO A 83 11.43 19.10 -7.61
C PRO A 83 12.95 19.32 -7.62
N VAL A 84 13.67 18.26 -7.99
CA VAL A 84 15.06 18.33 -8.41
C VAL A 84 15.08 18.46 -9.93
N LEU A 85 15.34 19.68 -10.41
CA LEU A 85 15.50 19.99 -11.83
C LEU A 85 16.98 20.19 -12.16
N THR A 86 17.49 19.47 -13.16
CA THR A 86 18.81 19.73 -13.76
C THR A 86 18.63 20.41 -15.12
N GLY A 87 19.51 21.35 -15.45
CA GLY A 87 19.38 22.22 -16.62
C GLY A 87 18.40 23.37 -16.42
N THR A 88 18.14 24.14 -17.47
CA THR A 88 17.26 25.32 -17.42
C THR A 88 15.93 25.07 -18.13
N ALA A 89 14.85 24.86 -17.38
CA ALA A 89 13.51 24.80 -17.98
C ALA A 89 12.99 26.21 -18.32
N THR A 90 12.30 26.35 -19.45
CA THR A 90 11.58 27.58 -19.83
C THR A 90 10.17 27.63 -19.25
N SER A 91 9.56 26.46 -19.01
CA SER A 91 8.26 26.32 -18.36
C SER A 91 8.06 24.89 -17.88
N LEU A 92 7.18 24.73 -16.89
CA LEU A 92 6.66 23.44 -16.44
C LEU A 92 5.14 23.40 -16.59
N THR A 93 4.64 22.21 -16.93
CA THR A 93 3.21 21.90 -17.07
C THR A 93 2.86 20.65 -16.26
N ILE A 94 1.58 20.45 -15.97
CA ILE A 94 1.07 19.29 -15.23
C ILE A 94 -0.23 18.80 -15.88
N ASP A 95 -0.37 17.48 -15.99
CA ASP A 95 -1.58 16.81 -16.48
C ASP A 95 -1.87 15.54 -15.67
N PRO A 96 -3.12 15.32 -15.19
CA PRO A 96 -4.28 16.20 -15.30
C PRO A 96 -4.14 17.49 -14.46
N PRO A 97 -5.06 18.47 -14.57
CA PRO A 97 -5.02 19.66 -13.73
C PRO A 97 -5.07 19.33 -12.24
N LEU A 98 -4.29 20.08 -11.44
CA LEU A 98 -4.29 19.93 -9.99
C LEU A 98 -5.67 20.22 -9.40
N PRO A 99 -6.04 19.55 -8.29
CA PRO A 99 -7.28 19.83 -7.57
C PRO A 99 -7.36 21.29 -7.12
N PRO A 100 -8.59 21.83 -6.98
CA PRO A 100 -8.79 23.18 -6.47
C PRO A 100 -8.02 23.44 -5.17
N GLY A 101 -7.30 24.57 -5.14
CA GLY A 101 -6.50 25.00 -3.99
C GLY A 101 -5.03 24.55 -4.02
N LEU A 102 -4.65 23.62 -4.90
CA LEU A 102 -3.25 23.33 -5.22
C LEU A 102 -2.82 24.04 -6.50
N ASN A 103 -1.56 24.48 -6.55
CA ASN A 103 -1.00 25.19 -7.68
C ASN A 103 0.41 24.70 -7.98
N LEU A 104 0.72 24.60 -9.28
CA LEU A 104 2.08 24.45 -9.79
C LEU A 104 2.62 25.85 -10.10
N ASP A 105 3.77 26.20 -9.52
CA ASP A 105 4.57 27.30 -10.03
C ASP A 105 5.26 26.84 -11.34
N THR A 106 4.83 27.38 -12.47
CA THR A 106 5.29 26.97 -13.80
C THR A 106 6.73 27.38 -14.10
N ALA A 107 7.35 28.23 -13.28
CA ALA A 107 8.75 28.62 -13.42
C ALA A 107 9.68 27.73 -12.59
N THR A 108 9.28 27.40 -11.35
CA THR A 108 10.13 26.64 -10.41
C THR A 108 9.80 25.16 -10.34
N GLY A 109 8.59 24.78 -10.75
CA GLY A 109 8.05 23.44 -10.56
C GLY A 109 7.58 23.17 -9.13
N VAL A 110 7.58 24.15 -8.23
CA VAL A 110 7.10 23.90 -6.87
C VAL A 110 5.58 23.71 -6.88
N ILE A 111 5.10 22.62 -6.29
CA ILE A 111 3.67 22.39 -6.05
C ILE A 111 3.36 22.76 -4.61
N SER A 112 2.40 23.65 -4.41
CA SER A 112 2.01 24.12 -3.08
C SER A 112 0.54 24.54 -3.03
N GLY A 113 0.03 24.73 -1.81
CA GLY A 113 -1.33 25.21 -1.59
C GLY A 113 -2.07 24.41 -0.53
N THR A 114 -3.39 24.47 -0.59
CA THR A 114 -4.30 23.82 0.37
C THR A 114 -5.45 23.20 -0.42
N PRO A 115 -5.53 21.86 -0.53
CA PRO A 115 -6.60 21.21 -1.28
C PRO A 115 -7.97 21.54 -0.69
N SER A 116 -8.94 21.93 -1.51
CA SER A 116 -10.30 22.26 -1.06
C SER A 116 -11.34 21.19 -1.36
N LEU A 117 -10.96 20.12 -2.06
CA LEU A 117 -11.85 19.03 -2.45
C LEU A 117 -11.17 17.68 -2.26
N GLU A 118 -11.97 16.66 -2.01
CA GLU A 118 -11.64 15.24 -2.05
C GLU A 118 -11.31 14.80 -3.47
N VAL A 119 -10.33 13.91 -3.62
CA VAL A 119 -9.76 13.49 -4.91
C VAL A 119 -9.34 12.04 -4.81
N ALA A 120 -9.76 11.22 -5.77
CA ALA A 120 -9.30 9.84 -5.90
C ALA A 120 -7.79 9.78 -6.25
N PRO A 121 -7.09 8.66 -5.96
CA PRO A 121 -5.72 8.42 -6.43
C PRO A 121 -5.58 8.73 -7.92
N THR A 122 -4.79 9.76 -8.19
CA THR A 122 -4.57 10.28 -9.53
C THR A 122 -3.08 10.46 -9.74
N ILE A 123 -2.58 9.93 -10.86
CA ILE A 123 -1.20 10.15 -11.29
C ILE A 123 -1.17 11.45 -12.09
N TYR A 124 -0.31 12.36 -11.65
CA TYR A 124 -0.03 13.64 -12.28
C TYR A 124 1.34 13.61 -12.93
N THR A 125 1.40 13.86 -14.23
CA THR A 125 2.65 13.95 -14.99
C THR A 125 3.06 15.41 -15.10
N ILE A 126 4.16 15.77 -14.44
CA ILE A 126 4.78 17.08 -14.60
C ILE A 126 5.77 17.01 -15.74
N THR A 127 5.70 17.96 -16.67
CA THR A 127 6.62 18.05 -17.81
C THR A 127 7.37 19.38 -17.78
N ALA A 128 8.70 19.31 -17.75
CA ALA A 128 9.58 20.46 -17.91
C ALA A 128 9.99 20.61 -19.38
N HIS A 129 9.89 21.83 -19.90
CA HIS A 129 10.24 22.18 -21.28
C HIS A 129 11.55 22.95 -21.31
N HIS A 130 12.41 22.64 -22.26
CA HIS A 130 13.67 23.36 -22.49
C HIS A 130 13.58 24.23 -23.75
N ALA A 131 14.43 25.25 -23.87
CA ALA A 131 14.41 26.22 -24.96
C ALA A 131 14.69 25.62 -26.36
N ASP A 132 15.42 24.50 -26.41
CA ASP A 132 15.72 23.76 -27.64
C ASP A 132 14.63 22.75 -28.06
N GLY A 133 13.50 22.73 -27.34
CA GLY A 133 12.37 21.83 -27.59
C GLY A 133 12.43 20.48 -26.89
N ARG A 134 13.49 20.18 -26.13
CA ARG A 134 13.54 18.98 -25.27
C ARG A 134 12.50 19.06 -24.15
N THR A 135 12.02 17.89 -23.73
CA THR A 135 11.14 17.73 -22.57
C THR A 135 11.61 16.58 -21.68
N VAL A 136 11.34 16.70 -20.39
CA VAL A 136 11.49 15.62 -19.40
C VAL A 136 10.29 15.64 -18.48
N SER A 137 9.89 14.47 -18.00
CA SER A 137 8.71 14.32 -17.17
C SER A 137 9.00 13.55 -15.88
N SER A 138 8.19 13.83 -14.86
CA SER A 138 8.17 13.12 -13.59
C SER A 138 6.72 12.93 -13.17
N ASP A 139 6.38 11.71 -12.78
CA ASP A 139 5.07 11.38 -12.28
C ASP A 139 5.04 11.51 -10.75
N ILE A 140 3.95 12.05 -10.24
CA ILE A 140 3.60 12.02 -8.82
C ILE A 140 2.19 11.45 -8.69
N GLU A 141 1.97 10.61 -7.70
CA GLU A 141 0.62 10.18 -7.34
C GLU A 141 0.23 10.88 -6.05
N PHE A 142 -0.98 11.44 -6.01
CA PHE A 142 -1.57 11.81 -4.74
C PHE A 142 -3.10 11.72 -4.75
N TYR A 143 -3.67 11.70 -3.55
CA TYR A 143 -5.10 11.73 -3.31
C TYR A 143 -5.43 12.56 -2.06
N VAL A 144 -6.69 12.99 -1.99
CA VAL A 144 -7.27 13.65 -0.83
C VAL A 144 -8.48 12.81 -0.41
N PRO A 145 -8.40 12.03 0.67
CA PRO A 145 -9.46 11.09 1.01
C PRO A 145 -10.70 11.81 1.52
N PHE A 146 -11.80 11.06 1.51
CA PHE A 146 -13.01 11.48 2.21
C PHE A 146 -12.86 11.21 3.71
N GLU A 147 -13.14 12.19 4.57
CA GLU A 147 -13.05 12.03 6.02
C GLU A 147 -14.43 12.04 6.69
N PHE A 148 -14.67 11.04 7.54
CA PHE A 148 -15.87 10.93 8.37
C PHE A 148 -15.49 10.95 9.85
N THR A 149 -16.32 11.54 10.70
CA THR A 149 -16.22 11.36 12.16
C THR A 149 -17.51 10.76 12.66
N THR A 150 -17.42 9.56 13.22
CA THR A 150 -18.58 8.83 13.76
C THR A 150 -18.97 9.34 15.15
N LEU A 151 -20.18 9.03 15.58
CA LEU A 151 -20.61 9.25 16.97
C LEU A 151 -20.22 8.06 17.86
N ALA A 152 -20.02 8.33 19.15
CA ALA A 152 -19.62 7.31 20.14
C ALA A 152 -20.72 6.26 20.47
N SER A 153 -21.95 6.45 19.98
CA SER A 153 -23.14 5.67 20.36
C SER A 153 -23.70 4.82 19.21
N LEU A 154 -23.45 3.51 19.29
CA LEU A 154 -24.28 2.31 19.01
C LEU A 154 -25.27 2.21 17.83
N GLY A 155 -25.35 3.18 16.92
CA GLY A 155 -26.11 2.96 15.71
C GLY A 155 -25.50 1.81 14.90
N THR A 156 -26.30 0.79 14.60
CA THR A 156 -25.92 -0.31 13.71
C THR A 156 -26.62 -0.20 12.36
N LEU A 157 -27.15 0.98 12.04
CA LEU A 157 -27.83 1.19 10.78
C LEU A 157 -26.82 1.62 9.72
N PRO A 158 -26.92 1.09 8.49
CA PRO A 158 -26.15 1.60 7.37
C PRO A 158 -26.60 3.01 7.00
N ASP A 159 -25.88 3.61 6.06
CA ASP A 159 -26.21 4.92 5.54
C ASP A 159 -27.59 4.89 4.85
N ALA A 160 -28.36 5.97 5.01
CA ALA A 160 -29.67 6.10 4.40
C ALA A 160 -29.57 6.25 2.87
N ASN A 161 -28.53 6.93 2.37
CA ASN A 161 -28.29 7.19 0.95
C ASN A 161 -26.80 6.99 0.59
N PRO A 162 -26.30 5.74 0.54
CA PRO A 162 -24.89 5.48 0.25
C PRO A 162 -24.38 6.16 -1.03
N GLY A 163 -23.29 6.92 -0.91
CA GLY A 163 -22.56 7.59 -2.00
C GLY A 163 -22.95 9.06 -2.20
N ASP A 164 -23.73 9.67 -1.31
CA ASP A 164 -24.13 11.08 -1.39
C ASP A 164 -23.12 12.05 -0.74
N GLY A 165 -22.06 11.51 -0.13
CA GLY A 165 -21.02 12.25 0.58
C GLY A 165 -21.41 12.64 2.00
N LEU A 166 -22.49 12.12 2.56
CA LEU A 166 -22.94 12.43 3.92
C LEU A 166 -23.12 11.16 4.73
N CYS A 167 -22.29 10.98 5.76
CA CYS A 167 -22.51 9.90 6.72
C CYS A 167 -23.75 10.18 7.58
N SER A 168 -24.87 9.53 7.27
CA SER A 168 -26.13 9.66 8.00
C SER A 168 -27.00 8.42 7.86
N ASP A 169 -27.34 7.77 8.97
CA ASP A 169 -28.43 6.79 8.97
C ASP A 169 -29.82 7.44 8.82
N SER A 170 -30.87 6.61 8.83
CA SER A 170 -32.27 7.08 8.74
C SER A 170 -32.72 7.91 9.95
N GLY A 171 -31.98 7.90 11.05
CA GLY A 171 -32.16 8.75 12.22
C GLY A 171 -31.38 10.06 12.18
N GLY A 172 -30.48 10.24 11.22
CA GLY A 172 -29.60 11.40 11.11
C GLY A 172 -28.24 11.22 11.79
N ASP A 173 -27.94 10.03 12.32
CA ASP A 173 -26.71 9.78 13.07
C ASP A 173 -25.62 9.21 12.14
N CYS A 174 -24.39 9.73 12.26
CA CYS A 174 -23.23 9.13 11.62
C CYS A 174 -22.70 7.96 12.44
N THR A 175 -23.23 6.78 12.16
CA THR A 175 -22.82 5.53 12.81
C THR A 175 -21.58 4.95 12.13
N ILE A 176 -20.89 4.00 12.77
CA ILE A 176 -19.77 3.29 12.12
C ILE A 176 -20.21 2.55 10.85
N ARG A 177 -21.44 2.01 10.84
CA ARG A 177 -21.98 1.34 9.66
C ARG A 177 -22.42 2.32 8.59
N SER A 178 -22.91 3.49 8.96
CA SER A 178 -23.19 4.57 8.01
C SER A 178 -21.91 5.03 7.35
N ALA A 179 -20.88 5.33 8.13
CA ALA A 179 -19.59 5.79 7.61
C ALA A 179 -18.94 4.76 6.66
N VAL A 180 -18.96 3.47 7.03
CA VAL A 180 -18.42 2.42 6.15
C VAL A 180 -19.30 2.18 4.93
N SER A 181 -20.63 2.21 5.08
CA SER A 181 -21.56 2.08 3.95
C SER A 181 -21.37 3.21 2.94
N GLU A 182 -21.20 4.43 3.45
CA GLU A 182 -20.92 5.61 2.63
C GLU A 182 -19.56 5.46 1.94
N ALA A 183 -18.49 5.20 2.69
CA ALA A 183 -17.15 4.98 2.14
C ALA A 183 -17.11 3.87 1.08
N ASN A 184 -17.85 2.77 1.26
CA ASN A 184 -17.95 1.69 0.28
C ASN A 184 -18.63 2.10 -1.02
N ALA A 185 -19.59 3.02 -0.96
CA ALA A 185 -20.26 3.56 -2.12
C ALA A 185 -19.43 4.66 -2.82
N LEU A 186 -18.47 5.25 -2.10
CA LEU A 186 -17.50 6.18 -2.65
C LEU A 186 -16.35 5.43 -3.34
N SER A 187 -16.06 5.81 -4.58
CA SER A 187 -14.88 5.34 -5.31
C SER A 187 -13.58 6.06 -4.90
N ILE A 188 -13.53 6.62 -3.69
CA ILE A 188 -12.42 7.43 -3.16
C ILE A 188 -11.97 6.80 -1.82
N PRO A 189 -10.66 6.66 -1.58
CA PRO A 189 -10.16 6.24 -0.28
C PRO A 189 -10.74 7.09 0.84
N SER A 190 -11.15 6.44 1.92
CA SER A 190 -11.86 7.12 3.02
C SER A 190 -11.19 6.88 4.36
N ILE A 191 -11.14 7.91 5.20
CA ILE A 191 -10.68 7.84 6.59
C ILE A 191 -11.89 8.03 7.50
N ILE A 192 -12.09 7.09 8.43
CA ILE A 192 -13.17 7.12 9.39
C ILE A 192 -12.56 7.28 10.78
N HIS A 193 -12.78 8.45 11.38
CA HIS A 193 -12.41 8.75 12.76
C HIS A 193 -13.47 8.20 13.71
N ILE A 194 -13.02 7.42 14.68
CA ILE A 194 -13.86 6.69 15.61
C ILE A 194 -13.55 7.19 17.02
N PRO A 195 -14.46 7.94 17.67
CA PRO A 195 -14.25 8.39 19.04
C PRO A 195 -14.20 7.22 20.01
N ALA A 196 -13.69 7.48 21.22
CA ALA A 196 -13.71 6.52 22.31
C ALA A 196 -15.14 6.01 22.57
N GLY A 197 -15.29 4.69 22.70
CA GLY A 197 -16.57 4.04 22.82
C GLY A 197 -16.49 2.53 22.62
N THR A 198 -17.51 1.82 23.08
CA THR A 198 -17.69 0.38 22.79
C THR A 198 -18.79 0.19 21.76
N TYR A 199 -18.38 -0.27 20.58
CA TYR A 199 -19.22 -0.51 19.43
C TYR A 199 -19.58 -2.00 19.39
N ASN A 200 -20.79 -2.31 19.82
CA ASN A 200 -21.30 -3.67 19.90
C ASN A 200 -21.85 -4.13 18.55
N PHE A 201 -21.31 -5.23 18.02
CA PHE A 201 -21.79 -5.81 16.77
C PHE A 201 -22.85 -6.88 17.08
N PRO A 202 -24.12 -6.68 16.69
CA PRO A 202 -25.16 -7.70 16.84
C PRO A 202 -24.99 -8.81 15.79
N VAL A 203 -25.63 -9.96 16.03
CA VAL A 203 -25.75 -11.06 15.06
C VAL A 203 -26.26 -10.65 13.66
N SER A 204 -26.88 -9.48 13.52
CA SER A 204 -27.50 -9.02 12.27
C SER A 204 -26.52 -8.54 11.19
N GLY A 205 -25.20 -8.64 11.41
CA GLY A 205 -24.23 -8.53 10.32
C GLY A 205 -22.86 -8.03 10.76
N GLU A 206 -21.82 -8.63 10.21
CA GLU A 206 -20.45 -8.09 10.20
C GLU A 206 -20.40 -6.71 9.52
N LEU A 207 -19.33 -5.95 9.77
CA LEU A 207 -19.05 -4.71 9.05
C LEU A 207 -18.31 -5.03 7.76
N THR A 208 -18.98 -4.90 6.63
CA THR A 208 -18.40 -5.18 5.33
C THR A 208 -17.63 -3.97 4.81
N VAL A 209 -16.38 -4.18 4.42
CA VAL A 209 -15.50 -3.20 3.76
C VAL A 209 -15.24 -3.69 2.34
N SER A 210 -15.61 -2.90 1.34
CA SER A 210 -15.48 -3.23 -0.09
C SER A 210 -14.71 -2.17 -0.88
N SER A 211 -14.12 -1.20 -0.19
CA SER A 211 -13.34 -0.10 -0.75
C SER A 211 -12.09 0.14 0.10
N ASN A 212 -11.29 1.14 -0.27
CA ASN A 212 -10.09 1.50 0.49
C ASN A 212 -10.46 2.35 1.70
N ILE A 213 -10.50 1.72 2.88
CA ILE A 213 -10.93 2.36 4.13
C ILE A 213 -9.81 2.34 5.16
N THR A 214 -9.61 3.48 5.83
CA THR A 214 -8.82 3.59 7.05
C THR A 214 -9.74 3.83 8.24
N LEU A 215 -9.73 2.92 9.21
CA LEU A 215 -10.43 3.05 10.49
C LEU A 215 -9.44 3.54 11.55
N MET A 216 -9.64 4.74 12.06
CA MET A 216 -8.76 5.33 13.06
C MET A 216 -9.52 5.55 14.36
N GLY A 217 -9.20 4.74 15.37
CA GLY A 217 -9.72 4.93 16.72
C GLY A 217 -9.06 6.10 17.43
N ALA A 218 -9.72 6.59 18.48
CA ALA A 218 -9.14 7.63 19.35
C ALA A 218 -8.02 7.12 20.27
N ASP A 219 -8.07 5.84 20.67
CA ASP A 219 -7.06 5.15 21.48
C ASP A 219 -7.45 3.67 21.60
N LYS A 220 -6.48 2.76 21.47
CA LYS A 220 -6.73 1.30 21.46
C LYS A 220 -7.34 0.75 22.75
N ALA A 221 -7.18 1.42 23.90
CA ALA A 221 -7.79 1.01 25.16
C ALA A 221 -9.24 1.50 25.33
N THR A 222 -9.68 2.47 24.53
CA THR A 222 -11.01 3.10 24.71
C THR A 222 -11.93 2.98 23.50
N THR A 223 -11.38 2.78 22.30
CA THR A 223 -12.14 2.50 21.08
C THR A 223 -12.20 0.99 20.86
N ILE A 224 -13.35 0.39 21.14
CA ILE A 224 -13.51 -1.07 21.20
C ILE A 224 -14.61 -1.50 20.25
N PHE A 225 -14.27 -2.35 19.28
CA PHE A 225 -15.23 -3.11 18.50
C PHE A 225 -15.42 -4.48 19.17
N ASP A 226 -16.63 -4.72 19.68
CA ASP A 226 -16.95 -5.91 20.45
C ASP A 226 -17.94 -6.79 19.68
N GLY A 227 -17.48 -7.99 19.28
CA GLY A 227 -18.30 -9.00 18.61
C GLY A 227 -19.28 -9.73 19.53
N GLN A 228 -19.28 -9.42 20.84
CA GLN A 228 -20.17 -9.92 21.89
C GLN A 228 -20.24 -11.44 22.03
N ASN A 229 -19.21 -12.15 21.56
CA ASN A 229 -19.18 -13.61 21.38
C ASN A 229 -20.29 -14.15 20.48
N GLN A 230 -20.73 -13.36 19.50
CA GLN A 230 -21.88 -13.69 18.67
C GLN A 230 -21.59 -13.74 17.18
N THR A 231 -20.63 -12.96 16.67
CA THR A 231 -20.42 -12.79 15.23
C THR A 231 -18.97 -12.44 14.89
N ARG A 232 -18.67 -12.44 13.59
CA ARG A 232 -17.51 -11.74 13.03
C ARG A 232 -17.70 -10.23 13.15
N ILE A 233 -16.62 -9.51 13.41
CA ILE A 233 -16.64 -8.04 13.50
C ILE A 233 -16.53 -7.41 12.10
N LEU A 234 -15.50 -7.77 11.33
CA LEU A 234 -15.17 -7.15 10.05
C LEU A 234 -15.04 -8.19 8.94
N SER A 235 -15.53 -7.83 7.75
CA SER A 235 -15.39 -8.63 6.53
C SER A 235 -14.90 -7.74 5.40
N VAL A 236 -13.80 -8.12 4.77
CA VAL A 236 -13.14 -7.33 3.75
C VAL A 236 -13.27 -8.06 2.42
N ALA A 237 -13.80 -7.36 1.42
CA ALA A 237 -13.98 -7.90 0.08
C ALA A 237 -12.64 -8.18 -0.61
N ASP A 238 -12.71 -8.88 -1.75
CA ASP A 238 -11.56 -9.08 -2.63
C ASP A 238 -11.01 -7.72 -3.11
N ASP A 239 -9.69 -7.63 -3.26
CA ASP A 239 -8.93 -6.46 -3.73
C ASP A 239 -9.08 -5.18 -2.87
N ALA A 240 -9.85 -5.21 -1.78
CA ALA A 240 -10.05 -4.07 -0.89
C ALA A 240 -8.87 -3.87 0.08
N VAL A 241 -8.58 -2.61 0.40
CA VAL A 241 -7.58 -2.24 1.41
C VAL A 241 -8.28 -1.78 2.68
N LEU A 242 -7.99 -2.44 3.80
CA LEU A 242 -8.43 -2.02 5.12
C LEU A 242 -7.22 -1.74 6.00
N SER A 243 -7.08 -0.48 6.41
CA SER A 243 -6.11 -0.04 7.40
C SER A 243 -6.82 0.25 8.72
N ILE A 244 -6.29 -0.25 9.82
CA ILE A 244 -6.87 -0.13 11.15
C ILE A 244 -5.80 0.41 12.10
N SER A 245 -6.12 1.49 12.81
CA SER A 245 -5.24 2.03 13.83
C SER A 245 -5.96 2.38 15.13
N GLU A 246 -5.22 2.29 16.25
CA GLU A 246 -5.63 2.81 17.55
C GLU A 246 -6.99 2.30 18.06
N LEU A 247 -7.30 1.02 17.81
CA LEU A 247 -8.54 0.39 18.28
C LEU A 247 -8.36 -1.07 18.72
N THR A 248 -9.32 -1.56 19.51
CA THR A 248 -9.42 -2.96 19.92
C THR A 248 -10.49 -3.70 19.12
N LEU A 249 -10.16 -4.86 18.57
CA LEU A 249 -11.10 -5.85 18.04
C LEU A 249 -11.20 -7.01 19.03
N GLN A 250 -12.37 -7.24 19.64
CA GLN A 250 -12.51 -8.28 20.65
C GLN A 250 -13.80 -9.10 20.60
N LYS A 251 -13.72 -10.29 21.19
CA LYS A 251 -14.87 -11.19 21.40
C LYS A 251 -15.65 -11.49 20.12
N GLY A 252 -14.97 -11.48 18.97
CA GLY A 252 -15.51 -12.09 17.77
C GLY A 252 -15.61 -13.60 17.98
N ARG A 253 -16.77 -14.20 17.74
CA ARG A 253 -16.95 -15.65 17.90
C ARG A 253 -17.79 -16.23 16.79
N LEU A 254 -17.27 -17.27 16.15
CA LEU A 254 -17.94 -18.03 15.11
C LEU A 254 -18.28 -19.41 15.65
N THR A 255 -19.54 -19.81 15.51
CA THR A 255 -20.02 -21.11 15.99
C THR A 255 -20.28 -22.11 14.86
N ALA A 256 -20.49 -21.64 13.63
CA ALA A 256 -20.68 -22.54 12.51
C ALA A 256 -19.36 -23.21 12.11
N ILE A 257 -19.46 -24.40 11.52
CA ILE A 257 -18.30 -25.12 10.99
C ILE A 257 -17.80 -24.44 9.71
N ASN A 258 -16.49 -24.48 9.48
CA ASN A 258 -15.82 -23.86 8.32
C ASN A 258 -15.91 -22.33 8.31
N GLU A 259 -15.93 -21.72 9.49
CA GLU A 259 -15.91 -20.27 9.63
C GLU A 259 -14.60 -19.83 10.29
N SER A 260 -13.95 -18.87 9.64
CA SER A 260 -12.61 -18.40 9.94
C SER A 260 -12.60 -16.88 10.15
N GLY A 261 -11.58 -16.37 10.83
CA GLY A 261 -11.39 -14.94 11.06
C GLY A 261 -12.51 -14.32 11.90
N ALA A 262 -12.56 -14.64 13.19
CA ALA A 262 -13.66 -14.18 14.05
C ALA A 262 -13.60 -12.68 14.36
N ALA A 263 -12.42 -12.06 14.32
CA ALA A 263 -12.33 -10.60 14.28
C ALA A 263 -12.48 -10.10 12.84
N VAL A 264 -11.60 -10.57 11.95
CA VAL A 264 -11.51 -10.10 10.56
C VAL A 264 -11.38 -11.28 9.61
N LYS A 265 -12.19 -11.28 8.57
CA LYS A 265 -11.99 -12.14 7.39
C LYS A 265 -11.78 -11.26 6.17
N ALA A 266 -10.72 -11.50 5.42
CA ALA A 266 -10.41 -10.74 4.23
C ALA A 266 -10.28 -11.62 2.99
N GLY A 267 -10.83 -11.11 1.89
CA GLY A 267 -10.92 -11.76 0.59
C GLY A 267 -9.59 -11.87 -0.14
N LEU A 268 -9.68 -12.34 -1.39
CA LEU A 268 -8.55 -12.51 -2.29
C LEU A 268 -7.85 -11.19 -2.52
N ASN A 269 -6.51 -11.18 -2.45
CA ASN A 269 -5.67 -10.02 -2.81
C ASN A 269 -5.98 -8.73 -2.04
N SER A 270 -6.79 -8.83 -0.98
CA SER A 270 -7.01 -7.74 -0.05
C SER A 270 -5.72 -7.34 0.64
N SER A 271 -5.68 -6.13 1.21
CA SER A 271 -4.55 -5.69 2.03
C SER A 271 -5.07 -5.26 3.38
N LEU A 272 -4.67 -6.00 4.42
CA LEU A 272 -4.98 -5.67 5.81
C LEU A 272 -3.76 -5.04 6.47
N ASN A 273 -3.91 -3.82 6.99
CA ASN A 273 -2.86 -3.13 7.73
C ASN A 273 -3.35 -2.86 9.15
N PHE A 274 -2.62 -3.32 10.15
CA PHE A 274 -2.87 -3.03 11.56
C PHE A 274 -1.70 -2.23 12.12
N SER A 275 -2.00 -1.10 12.76
CA SER A 275 -1.02 -0.25 13.44
C SER A 275 -1.54 0.10 14.83
N ASP A 276 -0.73 -0.11 15.87
CA ASP A 276 -1.11 0.24 17.25
C ASP A 276 -2.48 -0.31 17.70
N CYS A 277 -2.79 -1.56 17.31
CA CYS A 277 -4.08 -2.20 17.59
C CYS A 277 -4.01 -3.27 18.68
N ARG A 278 -5.17 -3.65 19.21
CA ARG A 278 -5.33 -4.88 20.02
C ARG A 278 -6.34 -5.80 19.35
N VAL A 279 -5.99 -7.07 19.18
CA VAL A 279 -6.90 -8.09 18.65
C VAL A 279 -6.97 -9.23 19.66
N ILE A 280 -8.04 -9.27 20.46
CA ILE A 280 -8.06 -10.08 21.69
C ILE A 280 -9.33 -10.91 21.87
N ASN A 281 -9.18 -12.10 22.46
CA ASN A 281 -10.30 -12.96 22.84
C ASN A 281 -11.22 -13.34 21.66
N ASN A 282 -10.66 -13.51 20.46
CA ASN A 282 -11.44 -13.91 19.29
C ASN A 282 -11.35 -15.43 19.08
N THR A 283 -12.47 -16.04 18.67
CA THR A 283 -12.53 -17.49 18.49
C THR A 283 -13.25 -17.88 17.21
N SER A 284 -12.53 -18.52 16.29
CA SER A 284 -13.13 -19.14 15.11
C SER A 284 -13.34 -20.64 15.30
N ASN A 285 -14.15 -21.25 14.43
CA ASN A 285 -14.48 -22.67 14.49
C ASN A 285 -14.07 -23.38 13.19
N TYR A 286 -13.17 -24.35 13.37
CA TYR A 286 -12.77 -25.44 12.49
C TYR A 286 -11.68 -25.17 11.46
N ASP A 287 -11.57 -23.99 10.87
CA ASP A 287 -10.70 -23.80 9.70
C ASP A 287 -9.39 -23.06 10.03
N LYS A 288 -9.28 -21.75 9.88
CA LYS A 288 -7.99 -21.05 10.07
C LYS A 288 -8.17 -19.65 10.64
N GLY A 289 -7.16 -19.12 11.33
CA GLY A 289 -7.17 -17.73 11.78
C GLY A 289 -8.23 -17.49 12.86
N GLY A 290 -7.91 -17.75 14.12
CA GLY A 290 -8.86 -17.59 15.22
C GLY A 290 -9.38 -16.16 15.32
N ALA A 291 -8.50 -15.17 15.12
CA ALA A 291 -8.90 -13.77 14.98
C ALA A 291 -8.96 -13.31 13.52
N VAL A 292 -7.89 -13.51 12.76
CA VAL A 292 -7.71 -12.95 11.42
C VAL A 292 -7.49 -14.07 10.42
N LEU A 293 -8.34 -14.12 9.40
CA LEU A 293 -8.11 -14.89 8.19
C LEU A 293 -7.96 -13.92 7.01
N SER A 294 -6.91 -14.07 6.20
CA SER A 294 -6.75 -13.31 4.96
C SER A 294 -6.34 -14.21 3.81
N ALA A 295 -6.96 -14.02 2.64
CA ALA A 295 -6.47 -14.54 1.36
C ALA A 295 -5.69 -13.47 0.55
N GLY A 296 -5.32 -12.38 1.22
CA GLY A 296 -4.52 -11.28 0.71
C GLY A 296 -3.25 -11.06 1.53
N SER A 297 -2.71 -9.84 1.48
CA SER A 297 -1.56 -9.45 2.31
C SER A 297 -2.00 -8.97 3.69
N VAL A 298 -1.14 -9.19 4.69
CA VAL A 298 -1.36 -8.73 6.06
C VAL A 298 -0.09 -8.06 6.59
N ASN A 299 -0.20 -6.81 7.00
CA ASN A 299 0.87 -6.04 7.66
C ASN A 299 0.43 -5.70 9.08
N ILE A 300 1.27 -6.02 10.06
CA ILE A 300 1.00 -5.82 11.48
C ILE A 300 2.19 -5.09 12.09
N GLU A 301 1.93 -3.95 12.71
CA GLU A 301 2.94 -3.13 13.36
C GLU A 301 2.44 -2.63 14.72
N GLU A 302 3.26 -2.77 15.77
CA GLU A 302 2.95 -2.27 17.11
C GLU A 302 1.64 -2.81 17.72
N CYS A 303 1.25 -4.03 17.34
CA CYS A 303 -0.01 -4.62 17.75
C CYS A 303 0.14 -5.68 18.85
N LEU A 304 -0.94 -5.89 19.60
CA LEU A 304 -1.09 -7.01 20.53
C LEU A 304 -2.17 -7.97 20.02
N PHE A 305 -1.80 -9.22 19.76
CA PHE A 305 -2.73 -10.33 19.53
C PHE A 305 -2.71 -11.25 20.73
N ASP A 306 -3.77 -11.23 21.56
CA ASP A 306 -3.80 -11.98 22.82
C ASP A 306 -5.04 -12.87 22.96
N ASN A 307 -4.83 -14.10 23.41
CA ASN A 307 -5.90 -15.07 23.70
C ASN A 307 -6.87 -15.30 22.53
N ASN A 308 -6.34 -15.36 21.30
CA ASN A 308 -7.13 -15.75 20.13
C ASN A 308 -6.97 -17.24 19.86
N ASN A 309 -8.06 -17.90 19.47
CA ASN A 309 -8.05 -19.34 19.37
C ASN A 309 -8.87 -19.85 18.18
N THR A 310 -8.47 -21.00 17.64
CA THR A 310 -9.32 -21.82 16.79
C THR A 310 -9.82 -23.05 17.57
N ILE A 311 -11.12 -23.31 17.53
CA ILE A 311 -11.71 -24.55 18.09
C ILE A 311 -11.95 -25.51 16.94
N GLY A 312 -11.57 -26.78 17.06
CA GLY A 312 -11.79 -27.77 16.00
C GLY A 312 -10.68 -28.81 15.96
N GLY A 313 -10.71 -29.74 15.00
CA GLY A 313 -9.73 -30.83 14.89
C GLY A 313 -8.54 -30.54 13.97
N PHE A 314 -8.68 -29.59 13.03
CA PHE A 314 -7.69 -29.35 11.96
C PHE A 314 -7.44 -27.86 11.72
N ALA A 315 -7.53 -27.06 12.78
CA ALA A 315 -7.46 -25.62 12.65
C ALA A 315 -6.06 -25.06 12.87
N SER A 316 -5.67 -24.08 12.05
CA SER A 316 -4.32 -23.50 12.05
C SER A 316 -4.33 -21.97 12.23
N GLY A 317 -3.29 -21.42 12.86
CA GLY A 317 -3.19 -19.96 13.08
C GLY A 317 -4.18 -19.47 14.13
N GLY A 318 -3.89 -19.69 15.42
CA GLY A 318 -4.79 -19.30 16.52
C GLY A 318 -5.12 -17.81 16.56
N ALA A 319 -4.17 -16.96 16.18
CA ALA A 319 -4.43 -15.55 15.93
C ALA A 319 -4.66 -15.29 14.45
N ILE A 320 -3.65 -15.57 13.62
CA ILE A 320 -3.58 -15.09 12.24
C ILE A 320 -3.36 -16.28 11.31
N ALA A 321 -4.13 -16.32 10.23
CA ALA A 321 -3.88 -17.18 9.11
C ALA A 321 -3.90 -16.40 7.79
N VAL A 322 -2.80 -16.48 7.03
CA VAL A 322 -2.73 -15.98 5.66
C VAL A 322 -2.69 -17.17 4.71
N VAL A 323 -3.73 -17.32 3.89
CA VAL A 323 -4.01 -18.58 3.20
C VAL A 323 -4.05 -18.40 1.70
N TYR A 324 -3.47 -19.37 0.99
CA TYR A 324 -3.59 -19.41 -0.45
C TYR A 324 -4.99 -19.87 -0.86
N GLN A 325 -5.65 -19.11 -1.72
CA GLN A 325 -6.89 -19.51 -2.38
C GLN A 325 -6.73 -19.37 -3.89
N THR A 326 -7.45 -20.18 -4.66
CA THR A 326 -7.45 -20.07 -6.13
C THR A 326 -7.82 -18.65 -6.55
N GLY A 327 -6.94 -17.97 -7.29
CA GLY A 327 -7.10 -16.57 -7.69
C GLY A 327 -6.26 -15.57 -6.87
N SER A 328 -5.59 -16.04 -5.81
CA SER A 328 -4.71 -15.19 -5.00
C SER A 328 -3.37 -14.93 -5.72
N LEU A 329 -2.85 -13.72 -5.57
CA LEU A 329 -1.54 -13.32 -6.08
C LEU A 329 -0.40 -13.99 -5.30
N PHE A 330 0.67 -14.37 -6.01
CA PHE A 330 1.89 -14.90 -5.38
C PHE A 330 2.69 -13.84 -4.62
N SER A 331 2.40 -12.56 -4.86
CA SER A 331 3.01 -11.43 -4.16
C SER A 331 2.38 -11.16 -2.79
N ASN A 332 1.30 -11.86 -2.42
CA ASN A 332 0.72 -11.74 -1.09
C ASN A 332 1.75 -12.15 -0.03
N SER A 333 1.71 -11.48 1.13
CA SER A 333 2.69 -11.70 2.18
C SER A 333 2.13 -11.43 3.57
N LEU A 334 2.83 -11.94 4.58
CA LEU A 334 2.62 -11.60 5.98
C LEU A 334 3.82 -10.82 6.50
N VAL A 335 3.58 -9.67 7.12
CA VAL A 335 4.60 -8.88 7.79
C VAL A 335 4.15 -8.60 9.23
N ILE A 336 5.00 -8.89 10.20
CA ILE A 336 4.78 -8.60 11.62
C ILE A 336 6.01 -7.89 12.17
N LYS A 337 5.82 -6.70 12.73
CA LYS A 337 6.89 -5.85 13.30
C LYS A 337 6.50 -5.31 14.66
N ASN A 338 7.45 -5.21 15.58
CA ASN A 338 7.25 -4.53 16.87
C ASN A 338 6.00 -5.00 17.63
N SER A 339 5.60 -6.26 17.47
CA SER A 339 4.28 -6.74 17.91
C SER A 339 4.40 -7.88 18.91
N GLN A 340 3.32 -8.09 19.68
CA GLN A 340 3.24 -9.15 20.67
C GLN A 340 2.10 -10.12 20.32
N LEU A 341 2.40 -11.41 20.31
CA LEU A 341 1.45 -12.47 20.10
C LEU A 341 1.48 -13.40 21.31
N ASN A 342 0.43 -13.33 22.14
CA ASN A 342 0.38 -13.95 23.44
C ASN A 342 -0.80 -14.93 23.56
N ASN A 343 -0.57 -16.10 24.14
CA ASN A 343 -1.64 -17.04 24.52
C ASN A 343 -2.58 -17.42 23.36
N ASN A 344 -2.12 -17.39 22.12
CA ASN A 344 -2.94 -17.74 20.97
C ASN A 344 -2.78 -19.21 20.68
N THR A 345 -3.88 -19.93 20.49
CA THR A 345 -3.84 -21.39 20.36
C THR A 345 -4.53 -21.87 19.10
N SER A 346 -4.03 -22.98 18.54
CA SER A 346 -4.67 -23.69 17.44
C SER A 346 -4.65 -25.18 17.69
N SER A 347 -5.59 -25.93 17.11
CA SER A 347 -5.66 -27.38 17.30
C SER A 347 -4.65 -28.17 16.47
N TRP A 348 -4.04 -27.55 15.45
CA TRP A 348 -3.16 -28.22 14.51
C TRP A 348 -1.83 -27.48 14.26
N ASP A 349 -1.75 -26.64 13.22
CA ASP A 349 -0.49 -25.96 12.87
C ASP A 349 -0.49 -24.48 13.25
N GLY A 350 0.66 -23.98 13.71
CA GLY A 350 0.86 -22.54 13.91
C GLY A 350 0.01 -21.96 15.03
N GLY A 351 0.40 -22.24 16.29
CA GLY A 351 -0.32 -21.82 17.50
C GLY A 351 -0.83 -20.39 17.46
N ALA A 352 0.04 -19.43 17.12
CA ALA A 352 -0.37 -18.05 16.82
C ALA A 352 -0.59 -17.79 15.33
N VAL A 353 0.37 -18.19 14.48
CA VAL A 353 0.46 -17.73 13.09
C VAL A 353 0.59 -18.92 12.16
N TYR A 354 -0.21 -18.90 11.09
CA TYR A 354 -0.09 -19.79 9.94
C TYR A 354 -0.01 -18.94 8.66
N SER A 355 0.88 -19.29 7.74
CA SER A 355 0.98 -18.61 6.45
C SER A 355 1.35 -19.59 5.34
N ASP A 356 0.57 -19.60 4.26
CA ASP A 356 0.92 -20.26 3.00
C ASP A 356 1.89 -19.42 2.15
N TYR A 357 2.08 -18.15 2.51
CA TYR A 357 2.94 -17.18 1.83
C TYR A 357 4.22 -16.88 2.62
N GLN A 358 5.16 -16.17 1.99
CA GLN A 358 6.31 -15.63 2.71
C GLN A 358 5.87 -14.72 3.85
N GLY A 359 6.43 -15.01 5.03
CA GLY A 359 6.25 -14.22 6.24
C GLY A 359 7.57 -13.54 6.64
N THR A 360 7.52 -12.25 6.96
CA THR A 360 8.62 -11.52 7.60
C THR A 360 8.21 -11.13 9.01
N ILE A 361 8.98 -11.54 10.01
CA ILE A 361 8.75 -11.18 11.41
C ILE A 361 10.02 -10.52 11.92
N SER A 362 9.92 -9.29 12.46
CA SER A 362 11.03 -8.60 13.11
C SER A 362 10.59 -7.97 14.42
N ASP A 363 11.51 -7.89 15.38
CA ASP A 363 11.33 -7.12 16.62
C ASP A 363 10.04 -7.44 17.38
N SER A 364 9.57 -8.70 17.31
CA SER A 364 8.27 -9.14 17.82
C SER A 364 8.41 -10.28 18.81
N GLU A 365 7.49 -10.37 19.76
CA GLU A 365 7.49 -11.37 20.84
C GLU A 365 6.33 -12.36 20.69
N PHE A 366 6.62 -13.64 20.92
CA PHE A 366 5.65 -14.73 20.87
C PHE A 366 5.68 -15.49 22.20
N ILE A 367 4.63 -15.36 23.01
CA ILE A 367 4.59 -15.89 24.37
C ILE A 367 3.41 -16.87 24.52
N ASN A 368 3.69 -18.11 24.95
CA ASN A 368 2.67 -19.14 25.25
C ASN A 368 1.69 -19.45 24.09
N ASN A 369 2.18 -19.59 22.86
CA ASN A 369 1.35 -19.93 21.69
C ASN A 369 1.45 -21.40 21.27
#